data_AF-A0A3D8PC84-F1
#
_entry.id   AF-A0A3D8PC84-F1
#
_cell.length_a   1.000
_cell.length_b   1.000
_cell.length_c   1.000
_cell.angle_alpha   90.00
_cell.angle_beta   90.00
_cell.angle_gamma   90.00
#
_symmetry.space_group_name_H-M   'P 1'
#
loop_
_entity.id
_entity.type
_entity.pdbx_description
1 polymer ?
#
loop_
_entity_poly.entity_id
_entity_poly.type
_entity_poly.pdbx_seq_one_letter_code
_entity_poly.pdbx_strand_id
1 'polypeptide(L)'
;MDGMEDSACRLRAAKGWVQAMALPKMHEKGGSMTETYDVVWPSGRQMHQGHRLAKRLDTLEGKTVAQLWDWVFKGDIMFDIWEREMTKLYPGIKFVSWREFGEIHGANEHEVLEALPQKLKDFNVDAVIVGVGC
;
A
#
# COMPACT_ATOMS: atom_id res chain seq x y z
N MET A 1 6.21 37.91 10.19
CA MET A 1 6.61 38.42 8.88
C MET A 1 7.83 37.59 8.47
N ASP A 2 7.83 36.61 7.60
CA ASP A 2 6.91 35.98 6.63
C ASP A 2 7.59 34.61 6.31
N GLY A 3 6.87 33.49 6.10
CA GLY A 3 6.30 33.09 4.81
C GLY A 3 7.44 32.68 3.84
N MET A 4 7.78 31.39 3.69
CA MET A 4 7.08 30.36 2.90
C MET A 4 6.68 30.83 1.48
N GLU A 5 7.27 30.16 0.48
CA GLU A 5 6.83 30.02 -0.91
C GLU A 5 6.76 31.29 -1.79
N ASP A 6 7.48 31.27 -2.91
CA ASP A 6 6.92 30.90 -4.23
C ASP A 6 7.70 31.55 -5.39
N SER A 7 7.53 30.98 -6.59
CA SER A 7 7.83 31.54 -7.91
C SER A 7 9.30 31.50 -8.38
N ALA A 8 9.65 31.00 -9.56
CA ALA A 8 8.86 30.99 -10.79
C ALA A 8 9.27 29.85 -11.74
N CYS A 9 8.29 29.02 -12.07
CA CYS A 9 8.03 28.64 -13.45
C CYS A 9 7.90 29.90 -14.30
N ARG A 10 8.83 30.17 -15.23
CA ARG A 10 8.64 30.92 -16.48
C ARG A 10 9.97 31.13 -17.20
N LEU A 11 10.19 30.36 -18.27
CA LEU A 11 10.82 30.90 -19.47
C LEU A 11 10.01 30.43 -20.69
N ARG A 12 9.08 31.30 -21.11
CA ARG A 12 8.54 31.34 -22.47
C ARG A 12 9.47 32.20 -23.31
N ALA A 13 9.88 31.69 -24.48
CA ALA A 13 9.96 32.37 -25.78
C ALA A 13 10.80 31.46 -26.71
N ALA A 14 10.20 30.77 -27.69
CA ALA A 14 9.73 31.28 -28.99
C ALA A 14 10.78 31.09 -30.09
N LYS A 15 10.26 30.71 -31.28
CA LYS A 15 10.92 30.61 -32.59
C LYS A 15 11.73 29.30 -32.77
N GLY A 16 11.60 28.53 -33.82
CA GLY A 16 10.90 28.73 -35.08
C GLY A 16 10.80 27.40 -35.80
N TRP A 17 9.74 27.29 -36.60
CA TRP A 17 9.58 26.23 -37.57
C TRP A 17 10.67 26.39 -38.63
N VAL A 18 11.59 25.43 -38.73
CA VAL A 18 12.38 25.24 -39.95
C VAL A 18 12.34 23.77 -40.29
N GLN A 19 11.49 23.47 -41.26
CA GLN A 19 11.48 22.22 -42.00
C GLN A 19 12.80 22.12 -42.77
N ALA A 20 13.75 21.34 -42.28
CA ALA A 20 14.90 20.90 -43.07
C ALA A 20 14.64 19.47 -43.54
N MET A 21 14.06 19.34 -44.73
CA MET A 21 14.07 18.08 -45.47
C MET A 21 15.52 17.76 -45.86
N ALA A 22 16.12 16.76 -45.23
CA ALA A 22 17.34 16.14 -45.71
C ALA A 22 16.99 14.78 -46.33
N LEU A 23 17.25 14.65 -47.63
CA LEU A 23 17.14 13.42 -48.43
C LEU A 23 18.04 12.30 -47.87
N PRO A 24 17.69 11.02 -48.07
CA PRO A 24 18.34 9.90 -47.40
C PRO A 24 19.69 9.60 -48.04
N LYS A 25 20.74 9.39 -47.23
CA LYS A 25 21.97 8.75 -47.71
C LYS A 25 21.87 7.24 -47.52
N MET A 26 21.97 6.54 -48.65
CA MET A 26 22.05 5.08 -48.73
C MET A 26 23.38 4.58 -48.16
N HIS A 27 23.27 3.85 -47.05
CA HIS A 27 23.85 2.53 -46.79
C HIS A 27 25.33 2.26 -47.17
N GLU A 28 26.20 2.31 -46.16
CA GLU A 28 27.44 1.52 -46.10
C GLU A 28 27.32 0.48 -44.97
N LYS A 29 27.45 -0.78 -45.36
CA LYS A 29 27.35 -1.99 -44.52
C LYS A 29 28.73 -2.26 -43.92
N GLY A 30 28.85 -2.29 -42.60
CA GLY A 30 30.13 -2.62 -41.95
C GLY A 30 30.13 -2.43 -40.44
N GLY A 31 29.23 -3.10 -39.73
CA GLY A 31 29.26 -3.16 -38.27
C GLY A 31 28.53 -4.40 -37.80
N SER A 32 29.22 -5.25 -37.03
CA SER A 32 28.64 -6.38 -36.30
C SER A 32 27.37 -5.90 -35.57
N MET A 33 26.18 -6.31 -36.05
CA MET A 33 24.94 -6.01 -35.34
C MET A 33 24.90 -6.88 -34.09
N THR A 34 25.32 -6.30 -32.97
CA THR A 34 25.13 -6.93 -31.67
C THR A 34 23.65 -6.78 -31.35
N GLU A 35 22.84 -7.79 -31.68
CA GLU A 35 21.43 -7.83 -31.30
C GLU A 35 21.34 -7.72 -29.78
N THR A 36 20.82 -6.58 -29.33
CA THR A 36 20.68 -6.28 -27.91
C THR A 36 19.25 -6.63 -27.53
N TYR A 37 19.09 -7.62 -26.66
CA TYR A 37 17.78 -8.02 -26.16
C TYR A 37 17.57 -7.46 -24.76
N ASP A 38 16.35 -6.99 -24.49
CA ASP A 38 15.97 -6.56 -23.16
C ASP A 38 15.88 -7.77 -22.22
N VAL A 39 16.80 -7.84 -21.26
CA VAL A 39 16.74 -8.81 -20.17
C VAL A 39 15.79 -8.27 -19.11
N VAL A 40 14.54 -8.74 -19.17
CA VAL A 40 13.53 -8.42 -18.15
C VAL A 40 13.63 -9.40 -16.98
N TRP A 41 13.52 -8.85 -15.78
CA TRP A 41 13.42 -9.66 -14.56
C TRP A 41 11.98 -10.21 -14.42
N PRO A 42 11.77 -11.47 -14.00
CA PRO A 42 10.43 -12.07 -13.93
C PRO A 42 9.54 -11.44 -12.84
N SER A 43 10.11 -10.75 -11.85
CA SER A 43 9.28 -10.00 -10.90
C SER A 43 8.67 -8.80 -11.62
N GLY A 44 7.34 -8.73 -11.62
CA GLY A 44 6.60 -7.62 -12.19
C GLY A 44 6.97 -6.28 -11.56
N ARG A 45 6.47 -5.19 -12.17
CA ARG A 45 6.68 -3.83 -11.67
C ARG A 45 6.25 -3.74 -10.20
N GLN A 46 7.17 -3.27 -9.35
CA GLN A 46 6.85 -2.99 -7.95
C GLN A 46 5.81 -1.87 -7.87
N MET A 47 4.61 -2.20 -7.40
CA MET A 47 3.48 -1.25 -7.33
C MET A 47 3.52 -0.35 -6.08
N HIS A 48 4.34 -0.68 -5.09
CA HIS A 48 4.41 0.03 -3.83
C HIS A 48 5.85 0.36 -3.47
N GLN A 49 6.16 1.62 -3.19
CA GLN A 49 7.47 1.99 -2.65
C GLN A 49 7.52 1.55 -1.18
N GLY A 50 8.66 1.07 -0.70
CA GLY A 50 8.77 0.63 0.69
C GLY A 50 8.45 1.79 1.64
N HIS A 51 7.48 1.60 2.53
CA HIS A 51 7.17 2.56 3.59
C HIS A 51 7.82 2.15 4.92
N ARG A 52 8.11 3.12 5.77
CA ARG A 52 8.58 2.85 7.14
C ARG A 52 7.46 2.17 7.92
N LEU A 53 7.69 0.91 8.28
CA LEU A 53 6.75 0.11 9.08
C LEU A 53 6.67 0.64 10.51
N ALA A 54 5.52 0.45 11.15
CA ALA A 54 5.33 0.74 12.56
C ALA A 54 6.26 -0.13 13.43
N LYS A 55 6.71 0.41 14.57
CA LYS A 55 7.51 -0.35 15.53
C LYS A 55 6.67 -1.52 16.06
N ARG A 56 7.24 -2.71 16.08
CA ARG A 56 6.61 -3.89 16.68
C ARG A 56 6.39 -3.65 18.17
N LEU A 57 5.23 -4.08 18.67
CA LEU A 57 4.95 -4.06 20.11
C LEU A 57 5.75 -5.15 20.81
N ASP A 58 6.23 -4.83 22.02
CA ASP A 58 6.98 -5.77 22.86
C ASP A 58 6.03 -6.74 23.60
N THR A 59 4.81 -6.28 23.92
CA THR A 59 3.76 -7.07 24.59
C THR A 59 2.36 -6.57 24.17
N LEU A 60 1.34 -7.39 24.43
CA LEU A 60 -0.08 -7.09 24.20
C LEU A 60 -0.87 -6.86 25.52
N GLU A 61 -0.19 -6.84 26.66
CA GLU A 61 -0.81 -6.56 27.97
C GLU A 61 -1.42 -5.16 28.03
N GLY A 62 -2.68 -5.06 28.45
CA GLY A 62 -3.41 -3.79 28.52
C GLY A 62 -3.70 -3.13 27.17
N LYS A 63 -3.38 -3.79 26.04
CA LYS A 63 -3.50 -3.23 24.69
C LYS A 63 -4.87 -3.50 24.07
N THR A 64 -5.29 -2.60 23.19
CA THR A 64 -6.50 -2.77 22.38
C THR A 64 -6.14 -3.36 21.03
N VAL A 65 -6.63 -4.57 20.75
CA VAL A 65 -6.37 -5.30 19.51
C VAL A 65 -7.64 -5.36 18.66
N ALA A 66 -7.58 -4.86 17.44
CA ALA A 66 -8.67 -4.98 16.47
C ALA A 66 -8.56 -6.26 15.66
N GLN A 67 -9.69 -6.80 15.27
CA GLN A 67 -9.80 -7.96 14.40
C GLN A 67 -10.36 -7.52 13.06
N LEU A 68 -9.70 -7.87 11.96
CA LEU A 68 -10.17 -7.64 10.60
C LEU A 68 -10.26 -8.97 9.86
N TRP A 69 -11.32 -9.13 9.06
CA TRP A 69 -11.63 -10.39 8.42
C TRP A 69 -12.31 -10.19 7.07
N ASP A 70 -11.85 -10.95 6.08
CA ASP A 70 -12.31 -10.97 4.69
C ASP A 70 -13.39 -12.02 4.37
N TRP A 71 -13.89 -12.72 5.39
CA TRP A 71 -14.97 -13.71 5.30
C TRP A 71 -14.65 -15.02 4.56
N VAL A 72 -13.38 -15.25 4.18
CA VAL A 72 -12.98 -16.42 3.36
C VAL A 72 -12.73 -17.70 4.17
N PHE A 73 -12.36 -17.59 5.46
CA PHE A 73 -12.13 -18.74 6.36
C PHE A 73 -13.12 -18.76 7.53
N LYS A 74 -13.06 -19.74 8.44
CA LYS A 74 -13.94 -19.78 9.63
C LYS A 74 -13.52 -18.76 10.70
N GLY A 75 -13.55 -17.47 10.37
CA GLY A 75 -13.09 -16.38 11.24
C GLY A 75 -13.90 -16.29 12.52
N ASP A 76 -15.20 -16.52 12.46
CA ASP A 76 -16.10 -16.62 13.61
C ASP A 76 -15.55 -17.56 14.71
N ILE A 77 -15.16 -18.77 14.35
CA ILE A 77 -14.62 -19.75 15.30
C ILE A 77 -13.21 -19.37 15.75
N MET A 78 -12.38 -18.89 14.82
CA MET A 78 -10.98 -18.61 15.09
C MET A 78 -10.80 -17.41 16.02
N PHE A 79 -11.53 -16.31 15.80
CA PHE A 79 -11.48 -15.13 16.65
C PHE A 79 -11.97 -15.44 18.06
N ASP A 80 -13.05 -16.21 18.22
CA ASP A 80 -13.53 -16.65 19.54
C ASP A 80 -12.46 -17.44 20.32
N ILE A 81 -11.74 -18.34 19.64
CA ILE A 81 -10.66 -19.10 20.26
C ILE A 81 -9.48 -18.18 20.62
N TRP A 82 -9.10 -17.25 19.74
CA TRP A 82 -8.00 -16.33 19.99
C TRP A 82 -8.30 -15.40 21.16
N GLU A 83 -9.49 -14.81 21.23
CA GLU A 83 -9.90 -13.98 22.36
C GLU A 83 -9.76 -14.74 23.69
N ARG A 84 -10.26 -15.99 23.73
CA ARG A 84 -10.19 -16.84 24.91
C ARG A 84 -8.76 -17.18 25.32
N GLU A 85 -7.91 -17.58 24.39
CA GLU A 85 -6.54 -17.98 24.73
C GLU A 85 -5.63 -16.78 24.99
N MET A 86 -5.77 -15.69 24.24
CA MET A 86 -4.95 -14.49 24.42
C MET A 86 -5.28 -13.77 25.72
N THR A 87 -6.54 -13.78 26.17
CA THR A 87 -6.89 -13.20 27.48
C THR A 87 -6.22 -13.93 28.65
N LYS A 88 -5.89 -15.22 28.49
CA LYS A 88 -5.13 -15.99 29.49
C LYS A 88 -3.64 -15.63 29.48
N LEU A 89 -3.09 -15.32 28.31
CA LEU A 89 -1.67 -15.04 28.12
C LEU A 89 -1.31 -13.58 28.41
N TYR A 90 -2.23 -12.64 28.12
CA TYR A 90 -1.99 -11.20 28.23
C TYR A 90 -3.06 -10.55 29.13
N PRO A 91 -2.74 -10.31 30.41
CA PRO A 91 -3.66 -9.63 31.31
C PRO A 91 -4.09 -8.25 30.79
N GLY A 92 -5.40 -7.97 30.85
CA GLY A 92 -5.95 -6.67 30.50
C GLY A 92 -6.02 -6.35 29.00
N ILE A 93 -5.72 -7.31 28.12
CA ILE A 93 -5.95 -7.17 26.68
C ILE A 93 -7.43 -6.92 26.38
N LYS A 94 -7.70 -6.05 25.42
CA LYS A 94 -9.06 -5.72 24.94
C LYS A 94 -9.16 -6.03 23.46
N PHE A 95 -10.31 -6.53 23.04
CA PHE A 95 -10.57 -6.85 21.65
C PHE A 95 -11.67 -5.95 21.06
N VAL A 96 -11.44 -5.49 19.84
CA VAL A 96 -12.47 -4.87 18.99
C VAL A 96 -12.82 -5.88 17.90
N SER A 97 -14.05 -6.38 17.96
CA SER A 97 -14.51 -7.45 17.08
C SER A 97 -14.52 -7.00 15.62
N TRP A 98 -14.28 -7.96 14.73
CA TRP A 98 -14.41 -7.79 13.27
C TRP A 98 -15.79 -7.27 12.83
N ARG A 99 -16.82 -7.48 13.67
CA ARG A 99 -18.19 -6.98 13.44
C ARG A 99 -18.28 -5.46 13.38
N GLU A 100 -17.39 -4.74 14.06
CA GLU A 100 -17.38 -3.27 14.10
C GLU A 100 -16.78 -2.65 12.81
N PHE A 101 -15.91 -3.41 12.15
CA PHE A 101 -15.18 -2.94 10.96
C PHE A 101 -15.89 -3.31 9.67
N GLY A 102 -16.54 -4.47 9.62
CA GLY A 102 -17.22 -5.00 8.43
C GLY A 102 -16.32 -5.92 7.59
N GLU A 103 -16.85 -6.35 6.44
CA GLU A 103 -16.13 -7.19 5.48
C GLU A 103 -15.10 -6.34 4.72
N ILE A 104 -13.81 -6.66 4.89
CA ILE A 104 -12.71 -5.93 4.22
C ILE A 104 -12.48 -6.37 2.77
N HIS A 105 -13.25 -7.35 2.29
CA HIS A 105 -13.15 -7.91 0.95
C HIS A 105 -14.55 -8.27 0.44
N GLY A 106 -15.26 -7.26 -0.07
CA GLY A 106 -16.65 -7.39 -0.49
C GLY A 106 -17.05 -6.26 -1.44
N ALA A 107 -18.33 -6.18 -1.80
CA ALA A 107 -18.83 -5.20 -2.77
C ALA A 107 -18.55 -3.72 -2.36
N ASN A 108 -18.41 -3.46 -1.06
CA ASN A 108 -18.16 -2.13 -0.50
C ASN A 108 -16.70 -1.96 0.00
N GLU A 109 -15.75 -2.78 -0.47
CA GLU A 109 -14.35 -2.77 -0.04
C GLU A 109 -13.76 -1.36 0.00
N HIS A 110 -13.96 -0.56 -1.05
CA HIS A 110 -13.42 0.80 -1.15
C HIS A 110 -13.89 1.70 0.00
N GLU A 111 -15.20 1.71 0.29
CA GLU A 111 -15.77 2.54 1.35
C GLU A 111 -15.30 2.09 2.74
N VAL A 112 -15.23 0.78 2.95
CA VAL A 112 -14.76 0.19 4.21
C VAL A 112 -13.28 0.52 4.45
N LEU A 113 -12.44 0.39 3.42
CA LEU A 113 -11.01 0.69 3.50
C LEU A 113 -10.73 2.19 3.67
N GLU A 114 -11.54 3.07 3.08
CA GLU A 114 -11.41 4.52 3.27
C GLU A 114 -11.76 4.95 4.70
N ALA A 115 -12.78 4.34 5.31
CA ALA A 115 -13.21 4.63 6.67
C ALA A 115 -12.33 3.97 7.75
N LEU A 116 -11.62 2.91 7.40
CA LEU A 116 -10.86 2.07 8.34
C LEU A 116 -9.82 2.85 9.17
N PRO A 117 -8.99 3.76 8.61
CA PRO A 117 -8.00 4.49 9.40
C PRO A 117 -8.62 5.36 10.49
N GLN A 118 -9.80 5.92 10.25
CA GLN A 118 -10.49 6.73 11.24
C GLN A 118 -11.11 5.85 12.33
N LYS A 119 -11.79 4.76 11.95
CA LYS A 119 -12.33 3.79 12.92
C LYS A 119 -11.27 3.26 13.88
N LEU A 120 -10.08 2.91 13.37
CA LEU A 120 -8.98 2.40 14.21
C LEU A 120 -8.52 3.43 15.26
N LYS A 121 -8.55 4.73 14.92
CA LYS A 121 -8.24 5.82 15.86
C LYS A 121 -9.34 5.98 16.90
N ASP A 122 -10.60 5.95 16.48
CA ASP A 122 -11.76 6.14 17.37
C ASP A 122 -11.79 5.05 18.47
N PHE A 123 -11.43 3.82 18.11
CA PHE A 123 -11.32 2.70 19.05
C PHE A 123 -9.99 2.65 19.84
N ASN A 124 -9.07 3.59 19.62
CA ASN A 124 -7.72 3.61 20.21
C ASN A 124 -6.99 2.27 20.07
N VAL A 125 -6.97 1.73 18.85
CA VAL A 125 -6.37 0.43 18.53
C VAL A 125 -4.85 0.53 18.55
N ASP A 126 -4.19 -0.34 19.31
CA ASP A 126 -2.73 -0.46 19.36
C ASP A 126 -2.18 -1.47 18.33
N ALA A 127 -2.94 -2.54 18.04
CA ALA A 127 -2.55 -3.59 17.11
C ALA A 127 -3.74 -4.16 16.35
N VAL A 128 -3.50 -4.74 15.18
CA VAL A 128 -4.55 -5.36 14.35
C VAL A 128 -4.16 -6.79 14.00
N ILE A 129 -5.08 -7.73 14.19
CA ILE A 129 -5.02 -9.08 13.65
C ILE A 129 -5.85 -9.09 12.37
N VAL A 130 -5.20 -9.34 11.24
CA VAL A 130 -5.86 -9.38 9.93
C VAL A 130 -5.91 -10.83 9.45
N GLY A 131 -7.11 -11.36 9.28
CA GLY A 131 -7.34 -12.63 8.61
C GLY A 131 -7.75 -12.38 7.16
N VAL A 132 -6.87 -12.72 6.23
CA VAL A 132 -7.13 -12.69 4.78
C VAL A 132 -6.89 -14.09 4.21
N GLY A 133 -7.86 -14.65 3.52
CA GLY A 133 -7.75 -15.85 2.70
C GLY A 133 -7.20 -15.52 1.31
N CYS A 134 -6.56 -16.53 0.70
CA CYS A 134 -5.98 -16.46 -0.63
C CYS A 134 -6.70 -17.43 -1.56
#